data_AF-A0A958T5D9-F1
#
_entry.id   AF-A0A958T5D9-F1
#
_cell.length_a   1.000
_cell.length_b   1.000
_cell.length_c   1.000
_cell.angle_alpha   90.00
_cell.angle_beta   90.00
_cell.angle_gamma   90.00
#
_symmetry.space_group_name_H-M   'P 1'
#
loop_
_entity.id
_entity.type
_entity.pdbx_description
1 polymer ?
#
loop_
_entity_poly.entity_id
_entity_poly.type
_entity_poly.pdbx_seq_one_letter_code
_entity_poly.pdbx_strand_id
1 'polypeptide(L)'
;CFEPYTSNIYTRRVLSGEFIVVNKHLLEDLVELGLWNEGLKQEIMRANGSIQDIEVIPENIKELYKTVWELSMRDIIDMSRHRGYFIDQSQSLNLFMEGATMAKLTSMHFYAWKSGLKTGMYYLRTKSAVDAIKFTLDNSKKEQPQTASVEVDNSVVDKQKQKAAKAAETFSQKKSAETIEVQPMTAEEMKALIAQSKASEGDDCLMCGS
;
A
#
# COMPACT_ATOMS: atom_id res chain seq x y z
N CYS A 1 13.09 5.46 -14.83
CA CYS A 1 12.95 5.25 -13.38
C CYS A 1 13.48 3.86 -13.06
N PHE A 2 14.00 3.60 -11.86
CA PHE A 2 14.53 2.29 -11.43
C PHE A 2 14.07 1.95 -10.01
N GLU A 3 12.95 2.52 -9.58
CA GLU A 3 12.43 2.36 -8.23
C GLU A 3 11.69 1.03 -8.06
N PRO A 4 11.80 0.40 -6.88
CA PRO A 4 10.91 -0.70 -6.50
C PRO A 4 9.46 -0.23 -6.41
N TYR A 5 8.52 -1.19 -6.45
CA TYR A 5 7.10 -0.89 -6.21
C TYR A 5 6.91 -0.28 -4.82
N THR A 6 6.25 0.86 -4.77
CA THR A 6 5.98 1.58 -3.51
C THR A 6 4.87 0.91 -2.69
N SER A 7 3.94 0.24 -3.37
CA SER A 7 2.83 -0.52 -2.80
C SER A 7 2.33 -1.54 -3.83
N ASN A 8 1.84 -2.70 -3.37
CA ASN A 8 1.15 -3.65 -4.25
C ASN A 8 -0.33 -3.32 -4.46
N ILE A 9 -0.87 -2.32 -3.77
CA ILE A 9 -2.24 -1.82 -3.98
C ILE A 9 -2.29 -0.30 -3.86
N TYR A 10 -2.92 0.38 -4.81
CA TYR A 10 -3.01 1.84 -4.80
C TYR A 10 -4.35 2.33 -5.35
N THR A 11 -4.77 3.51 -4.92
CA THR A 11 -6.01 4.14 -5.38
C THR A 11 -5.71 5.08 -6.54
N ARG A 12 -6.28 4.81 -7.71
CA ARG A 12 -6.22 5.68 -8.88
C ARG A 12 -7.49 6.53 -8.93
N ARG A 13 -7.33 7.85 -8.89
CA ARG A 13 -8.42 8.82 -9.05
C ARG A 13 -8.56 9.20 -10.52
N VAL A 14 -9.76 9.06 -11.07
CA VAL A 14 -10.11 9.52 -12.43
C VAL A 14 -11.38 10.36 -12.37
N LEU A 15 -11.74 11.03 -13.47
CA LEU A 15 -12.93 11.89 -13.52
C LEU A 15 -14.22 11.14 -13.14
N SER A 16 -14.28 9.84 -13.41
CA SER A 16 -15.42 8.96 -13.14
C SER A 16 -15.44 8.38 -11.73
N GLY A 17 -14.42 8.60 -10.88
CA GLY A 17 -14.37 8.09 -9.52
C GLY A 17 -12.99 7.67 -9.03
N GLU A 18 -12.96 6.98 -7.89
CA GLU A 18 -11.75 6.36 -7.32
C GLU A 18 -11.77 4.86 -7.56
N PHE A 19 -10.69 4.31 -8.10
CA PHE A 19 -10.54 2.89 -8.39
C PHE A 19 -9.35 2.31 -7.64
N ILE A 20 -9.54 1.14 -7.04
CA ILE A 20 -8.46 0.40 -6.39
C ILE A 20 -7.77 -0.44 -7.47
N VAL A 21 -6.47 -0.23 -7.63
CA VAL A 21 -5.62 -0.93 -8.58
C VAL A 21 -4.62 -1.77 -7.81
N VAL A 22 -4.53 -3.05 -8.16
CA VAL A 22 -3.57 -4.01 -7.60
C VAL A 22 -2.40 -4.14 -8.56
N ASN A 23 -1.20 -4.41 -8.04
CA ASN A 23 -0.05 -4.79 -8.87
C ASN A 23 -0.44 -5.97 -9.78
N LYS A 24 -0.40 -5.75 -11.09
CA LYS A 24 -0.82 -6.71 -12.11
C LYS A 24 -0.10 -8.05 -11.95
N HIS A 25 1.20 -8.03 -11.70
CA HIS A 25 2.02 -9.24 -11.59
C HIS A 25 1.62 -10.05 -10.35
N LEU A 26 1.47 -9.39 -9.20
CA LEU A 26 1.00 -10.05 -7.98
C LEU A 26 -0.40 -10.65 -8.16
N LEU A 27 -1.31 -9.91 -8.82
CA LEU A 27 -2.66 -10.39 -9.08
C LEU A 27 -2.65 -11.67 -9.93
N GLU A 28 -1.87 -11.68 -11.01
CA GLU A 28 -1.74 -12.85 -11.88
C GLU A 28 -1.23 -14.08 -11.10
N ASP A 29 -0.17 -13.91 -10.32
CA ASP A 29 0.41 -14.99 -9.51
C ASP A 29 -0.58 -15.52 -8.45
N LEU A 30 -1.31 -14.63 -7.76
CA LEU A 30 -2.29 -15.02 -6.74
C LEU A 30 -3.51 -15.71 -7.37
N VAL A 31 -3.92 -15.32 -8.57
CA VAL A 31 -5.00 -15.99 -9.33
C VAL A 31 -4.54 -17.36 -9.81
N GLU A 32 -3.30 -17.50 -10.28
CA GLU A 32 -2.73 -18.78 -10.71
C GLU A 32 -2.62 -19.77 -9.54
N LEU A 33 -2.23 -19.29 -8.36
CA LEU A 33 -2.20 -20.07 -7.12
C LEU A 33 -3.58 -20.35 -6.52
N GLY A 34 -4.66 -19.79 -7.08
CA GLY A 34 -6.02 -19.95 -6.55
C GLY A 34 -6.24 -19.28 -5.18
N LEU A 35 -5.36 -18.36 -4.79
CA LEU A 35 -5.42 -17.66 -3.49
C LEU A 35 -6.28 -16.38 -3.58
N TRP A 36 -6.43 -15.83 -4.79
CA TRP A 36 -7.12 -14.55 -4.98
C TRP A 36 -8.61 -14.62 -4.64
N ASN A 37 -9.02 -13.84 -3.64
CA ASN A 37 -10.41 -13.65 -3.24
C ASN A 37 -10.59 -12.26 -2.61
N GLU A 38 -11.85 -11.82 -2.42
CA GLU A 38 -12.13 -10.49 -1.86
C GLU A 38 -11.59 -10.35 -0.42
N GLY A 39 -11.56 -11.43 0.38
CA GLY A 39 -10.97 -11.41 1.71
C GLY A 39 -9.48 -11.07 1.67
N LEU A 40 -8.72 -11.74 0.79
CA LEU A 40 -7.29 -11.50 0.60
C LEU A 40 -7.03 -10.07 0.11
N LYS A 41 -7.83 -9.58 -0.84
CA LYS A 41 -7.74 -8.19 -1.31
C LYS A 41 -7.93 -7.19 -0.16
N GLN A 42 -8.93 -7.41 0.70
CA GLN A 42 -9.19 -6.56 1.87
C GLN A 42 -8.06 -6.63 2.90
N GLU A 43 -7.41 -7.78 3.07
CA GLU A 43 -6.22 -7.94 3.92
C GLU A 43 -5.02 -7.15 3.37
N ILE A 44 -4.75 -7.25 2.07
CA ILE A 44 -3.69 -6.46 1.41
C ILE A 44 -3.98 -4.95 1.56
N MET A 45 -5.25 -4.54 1.44
CA MET A 45 -5.65 -3.15 1.71
C MET A 45 -5.40 -2.75 3.16
N ARG A 46 -5.70 -3.61 4.14
CA ARG A 46 -5.41 -3.38 5.57
C ARG A 46 -3.92 -3.25 5.83
N ALA A 47 -3.09 -4.00 5.13
CA ALA A 47 -1.63 -3.96 5.23
C ALA A 47 -0.97 -2.85 4.39
N ASN A 48 -1.74 -1.89 3.85
CA ASN A 48 -1.23 -0.80 3.01
C ASN A 48 -0.45 -1.30 1.77
N GLY A 49 -0.86 -2.44 1.21
CA GLY A 49 -0.21 -3.04 0.04
C GLY A 49 1.04 -3.86 0.35
N SER A 50 1.39 -4.03 1.62
CA SER A 50 2.32 -5.08 2.03
C SER A 50 1.63 -6.44 2.01
N ILE A 51 2.38 -7.49 1.72
CA ILE A 51 1.90 -8.88 1.76
C ILE A 51 2.68 -9.75 2.76
N GLN A 52 3.63 -9.16 3.50
CA GLN A 52 4.56 -9.90 4.35
C GLN A 52 3.83 -10.59 5.52
N ASP A 53 2.86 -9.90 6.12
CA ASP A 53 2.12 -10.37 7.29
C ASP A 53 0.94 -11.31 6.97
N ILE A 54 0.72 -11.65 5.69
CA ILE A 54 -0.40 -12.49 5.27
C ILE A 54 0.03 -13.95 5.22
N GLU A 55 -0.44 -14.78 6.15
CA GLU A 55 0.01 -16.17 6.32
C GLU A 55 -0.30 -17.09 5.12
N VAL A 56 -1.40 -16.83 4.41
CA VAL A 56 -1.86 -17.65 3.28
C VAL A 56 -0.92 -17.55 2.07
N ILE A 57 -0.12 -16.48 1.97
CA ILE A 57 0.75 -16.24 0.81
C ILE A 57 2.09 -16.97 0.99
N PRO A 58 2.56 -17.77 0.02
CA PRO A 58 3.86 -18.43 0.07
C PRO A 58 5.05 -17.47 0.19
N GLU A 59 6.11 -17.91 0.86
CA GLU A 59 7.30 -17.07 1.13
C GLU A 59 8.00 -16.58 -0.14
N ASN A 60 8.07 -17.41 -1.18
CA ASN A 60 8.67 -17.00 -2.46
C ASN A 60 7.93 -15.83 -3.12
N ILE A 61 6.61 -15.75 -2.95
CA ILE A 61 5.79 -14.64 -3.45
C ILE A 61 6.02 -13.41 -2.56
N LYS A 62 6.09 -13.58 -1.24
CA LYS A 62 6.41 -12.50 -0.30
C LYS A 62 7.76 -11.86 -0.59
N GLU A 63 8.78 -12.68 -0.86
CA GLU A 63 10.11 -12.20 -1.22
C GLU A 63 10.12 -11.40 -2.52
N LEU A 64 9.38 -11.86 -3.53
CA LEU A 64 9.32 -11.22 -4.85
C LEU A 64 8.61 -9.86 -4.80
N TYR A 65 7.52 -9.76 -4.05
CA TYR A 65 6.66 -8.57 -4.02
C TYR A 65 6.91 -7.68 -2.80
N LYS A 66 8.16 -7.65 -2.31
CA LYS A 66 8.59 -6.69 -1.29
C LYS A 66 8.36 -5.27 -1.77
N THR A 67 7.70 -4.47 -0.93
CA THR A 67 7.54 -3.04 -1.20
C THR A 67 8.83 -2.30 -0.91
N VAL A 68 8.96 -1.08 -1.43
CA VAL A 68 10.14 -0.23 -1.17
C VAL A 68 10.42 0.02 0.31
N TRP A 69 9.41 -0.11 1.17
CA TRP A 69 9.51 0.07 2.61
C TRP A 69 10.09 -1.15 3.34
N GLU A 70 10.02 -2.31 2.70
CA GLU A 70 10.52 -3.60 3.20
C GLU A 70 11.93 -3.90 2.70
N LEU A 71 12.43 -3.12 1.73
CA LEU A 71 13.75 -3.28 1.15
C LEU A 71 14.81 -2.46 1.91
N SER A 72 16.02 -3.02 1.98
CA SER A 72 17.19 -2.34 2.53
C SER A 72 17.59 -1.17 1.63
N MET A 73 17.53 0.06 2.15
CA MET A 73 18.02 1.25 1.41
C MET A 73 19.51 1.19 1.10
N ARG A 74 20.28 0.42 1.89
CA ARG A 74 21.69 0.17 1.59
C ARG A 74 21.84 -0.58 0.26
N ASP A 75 21.01 -1.60 0.05
CA ASP A 75 21.05 -2.43 -1.15
C ASP A 75 20.64 -1.62 -2.38
N ILE A 76 19.66 -0.72 -2.24
CA ILE A 76 19.29 0.24 -3.28
C ILE A 76 20.47 1.15 -3.64
N ILE A 77 21.22 1.65 -2.65
CA ILE A 77 22.41 2.47 -2.89
C ILE A 77 23.52 1.67 -3.59
N ASP A 78 23.73 0.41 -3.20
CA ASP A 78 24.75 -0.45 -3.81
C ASP A 78 24.40 -0.81 -5.26
N MET A 79 23.13 -1.16 -5.54
CA MET A 79 22.65 -1.36 -6.90
C MET A 79 22.76 -0.08 -7.74
N SER A 80 22.45 1.08 -7.14
CA SER A 80 22.60 2.39 -7.77
C SER A 80 24.06 2.68 -8.13
N ARG A 81 25.01 2.30 -7.26
CA ARG A 81 26.44 2.39 -7.52
C ARG A 81 26.85 1.50 -8.69
N HIS A 82 26.42 0.24 -8.70
CA HIS A 82 26.79 -0.72 -9.74
C HIS A 82 26.32 -0.28 -11.13
N ARG A 83 25.08 0.20 -11.27
CA ARG A 83 24.64 0.78 -12.56
C ARG A 83 25.34 2.11 -12.89
N GLY A 84 25.77 2.85 -11.86
CA GLY A 84 26.46 4.13 -12.00
C GLY A 84 27.75 4.08 -12.83
N TYR A 85 28.42 2.93 -12.92
CA TYR A 85 29.58 2.74 -13.77
C TYR A 85 29.30 2.90 -15.27
N PHE A 86 28.04 2.72 -15.67
CA PHE A 86 27.58 2.78 -17.07
C PHE A 86 26.74 4.03 -17.36
N ILE A 87 26.74 5.02 -16.44
CA ILE A 87 25.99 6.27 -16.56
C ILE A 87 26.99 7.43 -16.66
N ASP A 88 26.96 8.14 -17.78
CA ASP A 88 27.82 9.29 -18.07
C ASP A 88 27.52 10.50 -17.15
N GLN A 89 26.25 10.75 -16.86
CA GLN A 89 25.77 11.80 -15.97
C GLN A 89 25.46 11.25 -14.57
N SER A 90 24.22 11.39 -14.09
CA SER A 90 23.78 10.93 -12.76
C SER A 90 22.41 10.26 -12.86
N GLN A 91 21.79 10.00 -11.72
CA GLN A 91 20.50 9.33 -11.62
C GLN A 91 19.65 9.93 -10.50
N SER A 92 18.34 10.06 -10.75
CA SER A 92 17.36 10.52 -9.77
C SER A 92 17.05 9.40 -8.77
N LEU A 93 17.80 9.34 -7.68
CA LEU A 93 17.69 8.30 -6.65
C LEU A 93 16.78 8.74 -5.50
N ASN A 94 15.53 8.28 -5.47
CA ASN A 94 14.67 8.44 -4.30
C ASN A 94 15.02 7.39 -3.23
N LEU A 95 15.00 7.82 -1.96
CA LEU A 95 15.24 6.95 -0.81
C LEU A 95 14.02 6.98 0.11
N PHE A 96 13.72 5.84 0.71
CA PHE A 96 12.50 5.59 1.46
C PHE A 96 12.88 5.17 2.89
N MET A 97 12.32 5.84 3.89
CA MET A 97 12.66 5.55 5.28
C MET A 97 11.46 5.71 6.20
N GLU A 98 11.11 4.63 6.89
CA GLU A 98 10.17 4.66 8.01
C GLU A 98 10.88 5.09 9.29
N GLY A 99 10.23 5.95 10.08
CA GLY A 99 10.81 6.47 11.33
C GLY A 99 12.17 7.14 11.11
N ALA A 100 12.22 8.11 10.20
CA ALA A 100 13.44 8.82 9.85
C ALA A 100 13.98 9.58 11.07
N THR A 101 15.24 9.33 11.40
CA THR A 101 15.97 10.04 12.47
C THR A 101 17.21 10.68 11.87
N MET A 102 17.72 11.75 12.50
CA MET A 102 18.95 12.40 12.04
C MET A 102 20.13 11.44 11.97
N ALA A 103 20.25 10.51 12.92
CA ALA A 103 21.28 9.49 12.90
C ALA A 103 21.19 8.61 11.64
N LYS A 104 20.01 8.05 11.34
CA LYS A 104 19.81 7.20 10.15
C LYS A 104 20.07 7.95 8.84
N LEU A 105 19.55 9.19 8.73
CA LEU A 105 19.75 10.01 7.54
C LEU A 105 21.22 10.38 7.33
N THR A 106 21.91 10.75 8.41
CA THR A 106 23.34 11.05 8.36
C THR A 106 24.13 9.84 7.89
N SER A 107 23.92 8.67 8.50
CA SER A 107 24.59 7.43 8.09
C SER A 107 24.32 7.08 6.63
N MET A 108 23.09 7.23 6.16
CA MET A 108 22.68 6.95 4.78
C MET A 108 23.34 7.91 3.78
N HIS A 109 23.37 9.21 4.07
CA HIS A 109 24.05 10.21 3.24
C HIS A 109 25.55 9.95 3.15
N PHE A 110 26.21 9.70 4.28
CA PHE A 110 27.64 9.37 4.28
C PHE A 110 27.92 8.06 3.55
N TYR A 111 27.03 7.07 3.64
CA TYR A 111 27.17 5.83 2.88
C TYR A 111 27.08 6.07 1.37
N ALA A 112 26.05 6.78 0.90
CA ALA A 112 25.90 7.12 -0.51
C ALA A 112 27.09 7.92 -1.07
N TRP A 113 27.59 8.90 -0.30
CA TRP A 113 28.78 9.68 -0.66
C TRP A 113 30.05 8.81 -0.74
N LYS A 114 30.32 7.98 0.28
CA LYS A 114 31.47 7.06 0.28
C LYS A 114 31.38 6.01 -0.84
N SER A 115 30.18 5.66 -1.27
CA SER A 115 29.94 4.77 -2.40
C SER A 115 30.22 5.41 -3.77
N GLY A 116 30.52 6.71 -3.82
CA GLY A 116 30.89 7.43 -5.04
C GLY A 116 29.68 7.86 -5.89
N LEU A 117 28.47 7.88 -5.32
CA LEU A 117 27.29 8.36 -6.04
C LEU A 117 27.36 9.88 -6.25
N LYS A 118 27.15 10.30 -7.51
CA LYS A 118 27.03 11.73 -7.87
C LYS A 118 25.78 12.36 -7.26
N THR A 119 24.65 11.67 -7.33
CA THR A 119 23.40 12.02 -6.62
C THR A 119 23.15 10.99 -5.53
N GLY A 120 23.44 11.36 -4.28
CA GLY A 120 23.24 10.47 -3.13
C GLY A 120 21.78 10.35 -2.68
N MET A 121 20.95 11.37 -2.96
CA MET A 121 19.51 11.38 -2.67
C MET A 121 18.82 12.46 -3.52
N TYR A 122 17.67 12.12 -4.10
CA TYR A 122 16.79 13.06 -4.79
C TYR A 122 15.66 13.49 -3.85
N TYR A 123 14.65 12.63 -3.63
CA TYR A 123 13.70 12.79 -2.54
C TYR A 123 13.96 11.79 -1.42
N LEU A 124 13.77 12.27 -0.19
CA LEU A 124 13.48 11.42 0.95
C LEU A 124 11.97 11.24 1.04
N ARG A 125 11.50 10.00 0.97
CA ARG A 125 10.11 9.63 1.22
C ARG A 125 10.00 9.01 2.60
N THR A 126 9.17 9.59 3.45
CA THR A 126 8.89 9.06 4.79
C THR A 126 7.42 8.66 4.88
N LYS A 127 7.14 7.67 5.73
CA LYS A 127 5.78 7.34 6.16
C LYS A 127 5.51 7.95 7.53
N SER A 128 4.26 8.35 7.75
CA SER A 128 3.75 8.68 9.07
C SER A 128 3.84 7.47 9.99
N ALA A 129 4.12 7.69 11.27
CA ALA A 129 4.08 6.61 12.27
C ALA A 129 2.65 6.11 12.54
N VAL A 130 1.64 6.89 12.13
CA VAL A 130 0.22 6.55 12.30
C VAL A 130 -0.44 6.42 10.93
N ASP A 131 -1.09 5.29 10.71
CA ASP A 131 -1.87 5.02 9.52
C ASP A 131 -3.15 5.86 9.45
N ALA A 132 -3.53 6.25 8.24
CA ALA A 132 -4.81 6.89 8.01
C ALA A 132 -5.97 5.91 8.26
N ILE A 133 -7.07 6.41 8.81
CA ILE A 133 -8.29 5.63 9.00
C ILE A 133 -8.85 5.24 7.63
N LYS A 134 -8.97 3.92 7.39
CA LYS A 134 -9.45 3.36 6.13
C LYS A 134 -10.96 3.18 6.18
N PHE A 135 -11.71 4.09 5.56
CA PHE A 135 -13.18 4.08 5.56
C PHE A 135 -13.80 3.07 4.59
N THR A 136 -13.03 2.52 3.66
CA THR A 136 -13.49 1.61 2.62
C THR A 136 -13.42 0.13 3.01
N LEU A 137 -12.94 -0.18 4.22
CA LEU A 137 -12.81 -1.55 4.69
C LEU A 137 -14.06 -1.97 5.48
N ASP A 138 -14.56 -3.17 5.16
CA ASP A 138 -15.62 -3.80 5.95
C ASP A 138 -15.08 -4.18 7.34
N ASN A 139 -15.49 -3.42 8.36
CA ASN A 139 -15.09 -3.64 9.75
C ASN A 139 -15.79 -4.84 10.41
N SER A 140 -16.69 -5.51 9.71
CA SER A 140 -17.49 -6.63 10.23
C SER A 140 -16.69 -7.92 10.49
N LYS A 141 -15.46 -8.04 9.96
CA LYS A 141 -14.59 -9.22 10.13
C LYS A 141 -13.46 -9.05 11.15
N LYS A 142 -13.66 -8.22 12.19
CA LYS A 142 -12.78 -8.21 13.37
C LYS A 142 -13.50 -8.88 14.54
N GLU A 143 -13.36 -10.20 14.67
CA GLU A 143 -13.44 -10.79 16.01
C GLU A 143 -12.07 -10.61 16.66
N GLN A 144 -11.97 -9.63 17.55
CA GLN A 144 -10.87 -9.57 18.52
C GLN A 144 -11.32 -10.31 19.79
N PRO A 145 -10.45 -11.14 20.40
CA PRO A 145 -10.76 -11.78 21.67
C PRO A 145 -10.95 -10.72 22.76
N GLN A 146 -12.07 -10.83 23.48
CA GLN A 146 -12.36 -10.05 24.67
C GLN A 146 -11.32 -10.35 25.76
N THR A 147 -10.53 -9.36 26.15
CA THR A 147 -9.80 -9.39 27.43
C THR A 147 -10.52 -8.53 28.46
N ALA A 148 -10.67 -9.12 29.63
CA ALA A 148 -11.52 -8.74 30.74
C ALA A 148 -11.32 -7.32 31.27
N SER A 149 -12.44 -6.77 31.75
CA SER A 149 -12.61 -5.53 32.50
C SER A 149 -11.79 -5.48 33.79
N VAL A 150 -11.13 -4.34 34.04
CA VAL A 150 -10.85 -3.84 35.39
C VAL A 150 -11.40 -2.42 35.49
N GLU A 151 -12.31 -2.23 36.45
CA GLU A 151 -12.97 -0.97 36.79
C GLU A 151 -12.00 -0.01 37.48
N VAL A 152 -11.96 1.25 37.04
CA VAL A 152 -11.69 2.38 37.94
C VAL A 152 -12.58 3.57 37.54
N ASP A 153 -13.36 3.99 38.51
CA ASP A 153 -14.26 5.14 38.55
C ASP A 153 -13.53 6.47 38.33
N ASN A 154 -14.12 7.36 37.50
CA ASN A 154 -13.94 8.80 37.61
C ASN A 154 -15.04 9.53 36.83
N SER A 155 -16.05 9.91 37.58
CA SER A 155 -17.21 10.73 37.23
C SER A 155 -16.85 12.16 36.76
N VAL A 156 -16.39 12.36 35.53
CA VAL A 156 -16.35 13.71 34.90
C VAL A 156 -16.43 13.68 33.36
N VAL A 157 -17.43 13.03 32.72
CA VAL A 157 -17.54 13.08 31.24
C VAL A 157 -18.99 13.17 30.68
N ASP A 158 -19.94 13.70 31.45
CA ASP A 158 -21.36 13.75 31.01
C ASP A 158 -21.81 15.06 30.34
N LYS A 159 -20.92 16.04 30.13
CA LYS A 159 -21.32 17.32 29.50
C LYS A 159 -20.77 17.59 28.10
N GLN A 160 -20.05 16.64 27.49
CA GLN A 160 -19.55 16.80 26.10
C GLN A 160 -20.16 15.84 25.08
N LYS A 161 -20.94 14.83 25.50
CA LYS A 161 -21.59 13.87 24.58
C LYS A 161 -22.87 14.38 23.91
N GLN A 162 -23.46 15.50 24.34
CA GLN A 162 -24.77 15.96 23.81
C GLN A 162 -24.69 16.91 22.59
N LYS A 163 -23.50 17.42 22.22
CA LYS A 163 -23.34 18.26 21.00
C LYS A 163 -22.90 17.49 19.74
N ALA A 164 -22.39 16.27 19.88
CA ALA A 164 -21.99 15.43 18.74
C ALA A 164 -23.15 14.58 18.17
N ALA A 165 -24.16 14.25 18.99
CA ALA A 165 -25.31 13.45 18.56
C ALA A 165 -26.26 14.20 17.59
N LYS A 166 -26.41 15.52 17.73
CA LYS A 166 -27.30 16.32 16.86
C LYS A 166 -26.71 16.68 15.49
N ALA A 167 -25.42 16.49 15.28
CA ALA A 167 -24.78 16.66 13.97
C ALA A 167 -24.83 15.39 13.11
N ALA A 168 -25.02 14.22 13.74
CA ALA A 168 -25.06 12.92 13.06
C ALA A 168 -26.44 12.57 12.49
N GLU A 169 -27.54 13.10 13.05
CA GLU A 169 -28.90 12.82 12.56
C GLU A 169 -29.25 13.60 11.28
N THR A 170 -28.71 14.81 11.09
CA THR A 170 -29.03 15.66 9.93
C THR A 170 -28.30 15.25 8.64
N PHE A 171 -27.25 14.43 8.73
CA PHE A 171 -26.51 13.92 7.56
C PHE A 171 -27.02 12.55 7.06
N SER A 172 -27.78 11.82 7.88
CA SER A 172 -28.26 10.47 7.56
C SER A 172 -29.42 10.46 6.55
N GLN A 173 -30.21 11.53 6.46
CA GLN A 173 -31.45 11.54 5.67
C GLN A 173 -31.31 11.89 4.18
N LYS A 174 -30.10 12.12 3.64
CA LYS A 174 -29.94 12.61 2.25
C LYS A 174 -29.17 11.73 1.27
N LYS A 175 -28.97 10.44 1.57
CA LYS A 175 -28.27 9.52 0.65
C LYS A 175 -28.96 8.17 0.48
N SER A 176 -30.26 8.20 0.22
CA SER A 176 -30.96 7.08 -0.44
C SER A 176 -31.07 7.38 -1.94
N ALA A 177 -29.98 7.14 -2.67
CA ALA A 177 -30.00 7.05 -4.13
C ALA A 177 -29.05 5.90 -4.51
N GLU A 178 -29.69 4.75 -4.78
CA GLU A 178 -29.23 3.59 -5.53
C GLU A 178 -27.73 3.28 -5.53
N THR A 179 -27.35 2.35 -4.66
CA THR A 179 -26.06 1.65 -4.75
C THR A 179 -26.25 0.49 -5.72
N ILE A 180 -25.63 0.55 -6.90
CA ILE A 180 -25.55 -0.61 -7.79
C ILE A 180 -24.54 -1.57 -7.14
N GLU A 181 -25.02 -2.66 -6.57
CA GLU A 181 -24.20 -3.76 -6.09
C GLU A 181 -23.50 -4.43 -7.27
N VAL A 182 -22.22 -4.10 -7.49
CA VAL A 182 -21.37 -4.84 -8.42
C VAL A 182 -20.93 -6.10 -7.69
N GLN A 183 -21.55 -7.23 -8.04
CA GLN A 183 -21.14 -8.54 -7.54
C GLN A 183 -19.69 -8.83 -8.00
N PRO A 184 -18.81 -9.32 -7.11
CA PRO A 184 -17.45 -9.63 -7.47
C PRO A 184 -17.42 -10.86 -8.41
N MET A 185 -16.68 -10.74 -9.50
CA MET A 185 -16.45 -11.83 -10.45
C MET A 185 -15.61 -12.94 -9.80
N THR A 186 -15.91 -14.18 -10.14
CA THR A 186 -15.22 -15.37 -9.64
C THR A 186 -13.76 -15.43 -10.13
N ALA A 187 -12.90 -16.21 -9.45
CA ALA A 187 -11.50 -16.36 -9.83
C ALA A 187 -11.33 -16.84 -11.29
N GLU A 188 -12.25 -17.67 -11.78
CA GLU A 188 -12.28 -18.15 -13.17
C GLU A 188 -12.60 -17.03 -14.16
N GLU A 189 -13.58 -16.20 -13.85
CA GLU A 189 -13.95 -15.04 -14.67
C GLU A 189 -12.83 -13.98 -14.71
N MET A 190 -12.13 -13.77 -13.60
CA MET A 190 -10.98 -12.88 -13.54
C MET A 190 -9.80 -13.43 -14.35
N LYS A 191 -9.57 -14.75 -14.31
CA LYS A 191 -8.56 -15.41 -15.15
C LYS A 191 -8.86 -15.24 -16.64
N ALA A 192 -10.14 -15.32 -17.03
CA ALA A 192 -10.58 -15.07 -18.40
C ALA A 192 -10.37 -13.59 -18.83
N LEU A 193 -10.68 -12.63 -17.95
CA LEU A 193 -10.42 -11.20 -18.19
C LEU A 193 -8.94 -10.88 -18.35
N ILE A 194 -8.08 -11.47 -17.51
CA ILE A 194 -6.62 -11.33 -17.61
C ILE A 194 -6.13 -11.85 -18.97
N ALA A 195 -6.63 -13.01 -19.42
CA ALA A 195 -6.27 -13.57 -20.72
C ALA A 195 -6.70 -12.66 -21.89
N GLN A 196 -7.89 -12.06 -21.83
CA GLN A 196 -8.36 -11.08 -22.83
C GLN A 196 -7.54 -9.78 -22.80
N SER A 197 -7.15 -9.31 -21.62
CA SER A 197 -6.28 -8.15 -21.45
C SER A 197 -4.90 -8.39 -22.07
N LYS A 198 -4.28 -9.56 -21.82
CA LYS A 198 -2.99 -9.95 -22.43
C LYS A 198 -3.03 -9.99 -23.95
N ALA A 199 -4.17 -10.37 -24.54
CA ALA A 199 -4.35 -10.35 -26.00
C ALA A 199 -4.45 -8.91 -26.57
N SER A 200 -4.64 -7.90 -25.74
CA SER A 200 -4.83 -6.50 -26.12
C SER A 200 -3.63 -5.58 -25.78
N GLU A 201 -2.53 -6.12 -25.25
CA GLU A 201 -1.34 -5.39 -24.77
C GLU A 201 -0.46 -4.81 -25.91
N GLY A 202 -0.99 -3.85 -26.65
CA GLY A 202 -0.25 -3.12 -27.66
C GLY A 202 0.64 -1.98 -27.13
N ASP A 203 0.23 -1.24 -26.08
CA ASP A 203 0.90 0.04 -25.76
C ASP A 203 0.48 0.67 -24.42
N ASP A 204 0.43 -0.07 -23.31
CA ASP A 204 0.13 0.52 -22.00
C ASP A 204 1.39 0.63 -21.15
N CYS A 205 1.84 1.87 -20.90
CA CYS A 205 3.03 2.15 -20.09
C CYS A 205 2.76 1.77 -18.62
N LEU A 206 3.16 0.54 -18.27
CA LEU A 206 3.05 -0.10 -16.96
C LEU A 206 3.71 0.68 -15.80
N MET A 207 4.44 1.76 -16.11
CA MET A 207 5.24 2.54 -15.16
C MET A 207 4.61 3.89 -14.78
N CYS A 208 3.40 4.22 -15.22
CA CYS A 208 2.72 5.44 -14.81
C CYS A 208 1.89 5.24 -13.52
N GLY A 209 2.59 4.90 -12.44
CA GLY A 209 2.08 4.89 -11.06
C GLY A 209 2.85 5.91 -10.24
N SER A 210 2.56 7.20 -10.45
CA SER A 210 3.01 8.31 -9.60
C SER A 210 1.80 9.15 -9.20
#